data_AF-A0A942XAQ4-F1
#
_entry.id   AF-A0A942XAQ4-F1
#
_cell.length_a   1.000
_cell.length_b   1.000
_cell.length_c   1.000
_cell.angle_alpha   90.00
_cell.angle_beta   90.00
_cell.angle_gamma   90.00
#
_symmetry.space_group_name_H-M   'P 1'
#
loop_
_entity.id
_entity.type
_entity.pdbx_description
1 polymer ?
#
loop_
_entity_poly.entity_id
_entity_poly.type
_entity_poly.pdbx_seq_one_letter_code
_entity_poly.pdbx_strand_id
1 'polypeptide(L)'
;DWKTIVSDEDAVYDKVIQMDVSDLAPMVTWGTNPAMGVDFDSSFPEIKDMNDERAYNYMDLEPGQKPADIELGYIFIGSCTNARLSDLQLAARFVKGKKIAPNLTAIVVPGSRPVKRAAEKLGLDKVFLDAGFEWRDPGCSMCLGMNPDKVPDGVHCASTSNRNFEDRQGFGAKTHLCSPAMAAAAAIAGRFVDVRQMPEAQ
;
A
#
# COMPACT_ATOMS: atom_id res chain seq x y z
N ASP A 1 19.32 -25.48 -10.87
CA ASP A 1 19.25 -25.61 -12.33
C ASP A 1 18.17 -24.74 -13.00
N TRP A 2 17.41 -23.90 -12.28
CA TRP A 2 16.45 -22.97 -12.92
C TRP A 2 17.08 -21.62 -13.31
N LYS A 3 18.16 -21.22 -12.62
CA LYS A 3 18.87 -19.94 -12.87
C LYS A 3 19.57 -19.87 -14.23
N THR A 4 19.69 -21.01 -14.91
CA THR A 4 20.32 -21.15 -16.24
C THR A 4 19.32 -21.00 -17.37
N ILE A 5 18.01 -20.96 -17.08
CA ILE A 5 16.96 -20.74 -18.07
C ILE A 5 16.81 -19.23 -18.25
N VAL A 6 17.47 -18.70 -19.27
CA VAL A 6 17.44 -17.28 -19.69
C VAL A 6 17.03 -17.20 -21.16
N SER A 7 16.47 -16.05 -21.57
CA SER A 7 16.20 -15.81 -22.99
C SER A 7 17.50 -15.76 -23.79
N ASP A 8 17.47 -16.26 -25.02
CA ASP A 8 18.56 -16.09 -25.97
C ASP A 8 18.75 -14.60 -26.34
N GLU A 9 19.99 -14.21 -26.70
CA GLU A 9 20.31 -12.82 -27.06
C GLU A 9 19.56 -12.32 -28.30
N ASP A 10 19.14 -13.24 -29.18
CA ASP A 10 18.41 -12.99 -30.42
C ASP A 10 16.90 -13.29 -30.32
N ALA A 11 16.38 -13.44 -29.10
CA ALA A 11 14.96 -13.64 -28.87
C ALA A 11 14.12 -12.51 -29.50
N VAL A 12 13.13 -12.90 -30.31
CA VAL A 12 12.20 -11.98 -30.97
C VAL A 12 10.95 -11.80 -30.12
N TYR A 13 10.53 -10.55 -29.93
CA TYR A 13 9.34 -10.17 -29.18
C TYR A 13 8.39 -9.39 -30.10
N ASP A 14 7.07 -9.59 -29.96
CA ASP A 14 6.06 -8.82 -30.72
C ASP A 14 6.14 -7.31 -30.45
N LYS A 15 6.56 -6.94 -29.23
CA LYS A 15 6.74 -5.54 -28.80
C LYS A 15 7.79 -5.44 -27.71
N VAL A 16 8.65 -4.43 -27.81
CA VAL A 16 9.62 -4.05 -26.77
C VAL A 16 9.21 -2.69 -26.21
N ILE A 17 9.03 -2.61 -24.89
CA ILE A 17 8.72 -1.37 -24.16
C ILE A 17 9.87 -1.09 -23.21
N GLN A 18 10.57 0.02 -23.41
CA GLN A 18 11.64 0.48 -22.53
C GLN A 18 11.11 1.59 -21.62
N MET A 19 11.40 1.48 -20.33
CA MET A 19 10.96 2.44 -19.32
C MET A 19 12.17 2.86 -18.48
N ASP A 20 12.46 4.15 -18.47
CA ASP A 20 13.43 4.72 -17.51
C ASP A 20 12.71 4.92 -16.17
N VAL A 21 13.31 4.39 -15.10
CA VAL A 21 12.77 4.45 -13.73
C VAL A 21 13.65 5.30 -12.80
N SER A 22 14.64 6.02 -13.35
CA SER A 22 15.56 6.85 -12.58
C SER A 22 14.85 7.97 -11.82
N ASP A 23 13.75 8.47 -12.37
CA ASP A 23 12.92 9.53 -11.78
C ASP A 23 11.58 9.01 -11.23
N LEU A 24 11.43 7.69 -11.04
CA LEU A 24 10.17 7.11 -10.55
C LEU A 24 9.86 7.63 -9.14
N ALA A 25 8.79 8.40 -9.01
CA ALA A 25 8.32 8.92 -7.75
C ALA A 25 7.52 7.86 -6.96
N PRO A 26 7.35 8.04 -5.63
CA PRO A 26 6.37 7.27 -4.88
C PRO A 26 4.97 7.48 -5.48
N MET A 27 4.20 6.41 -5.65
CA MET A 27 2.87 6.47 -6.28
C MET A 27 1.76 6.07 -5.32
N VAL A 28 0.57 6.61 -5.58
CA VAL A 28 -0.69 6.29 -4.89
C VAL A 28 -1.81 6.19 -5.92
N THR A 29 -2.73 5.23 -5.76
CA THR A 29 -3.95 5.21 -6.58
C THR A 29 -5.00 6.17 -6.03
N TRP A 30 -5.60 6.98 -6.89
CA TRP A 30 -6.68 7.90 -6.52
C TRP A 30 -8.07 7.29 -6.76
N GLY A 31 -8.19 6.40 -7.74
CA GLY A 31 -9.46 5.79 -8.15
C GLY A 31 -9.67 4.36 -7.64
N THR A 32 -10.53 3.61 -8.34
CA THR A 32 -11.03 2.28 -7.93
C THR A 32 -10.37 1.11 -8.67
N ASN A 33 -9.28 1.34 -9.40
CA ASN A 33 -8.51 0.24 -9.99
C ASN A 33 -7.00 0.57 -10.05
N PRO A 34 -6.13 -0.45 -10.24
CA PRO A 34 -4.69 -0.25 -10.18
C PRO A 34 -4.10 0.66 -11.26
N ALA A 35 -4.80 0.88 -12.39
CA ALA A 35 -4.33 1.77 -13.45
C ALA A 35 -4.57 3.26 -13.12
N MET A 36 -5.44 3.56 -12.17
CA MET A 36 -5.73 4.93 -11.70
C MET A 36 -4.71 5.37 -10.64
N GLY A 37 -3.43 5.33 -11.01
CA GLY A 37 -2.28 5.75 -10.21
C GLY A 37 -1.77 7.14 -10.57
N VAL A 38 -1.27 7.89 -9.59
CA VAL A 38 -0.48 9.10 -9.81
C VAL A 38 0.78 9.08 -8.96
N ASP A 39 1.78 9.85 -9.39
CA ASP A 39 2.91 10.22 -8.54
C ASP A 39 2.41 11.02 -7.33
N PHE A 40 3.09 10.88 -6.20
CA PHE A 40 2.71 11.51 -4.93
C PHE A 40 2.57 13.03 -5.05
N ASP A 41 3.45 13.68 -5.82
CA ASP A 41 3.50 15.13 -5.97
C ASP A 41 2.45 15.69 -6.93
N SER A 42 1.83 14.81 -7.73
CA SER A 42 0.89 15.16 -8.79
C SER A 42 -0.54 15.32 -8.27
N SER A 43 -1.27 16.24 -8.89
CA SER A 43 -2.72 16.35 -8.70
C SER A 43 -3.48 15.22 -9.39
N PHE A 44 -4.64 14.85 -8.85
CA PHE A 44 -5.55 13.90 -9.46
C PHE A 44 -6.09 14.47 -10.79
N PRO A 45 -6.22 13.61 -11.81
CA PRO A 45 -6.51 14.04 -13.18
C PRO A 45 -7.94 14.58 -13.34
N GLU A 46 -8.14 15.48 -14.30
CA GLU A 46 -9.49 15.87 -14.74
C GLU A 46 -10.33 14.67 -15.19
N ILE A 47 -11.66 14.75 -15.03
CA ILE A 47 -12.61 13.73 -15.48
C ILE A 47 -12.60 13.68 -17.02
N LYS A 48 -12.25 12.52 -17.58
CA LYS A 48 -12.25 12.31 -19.04
C LYS A 48 -13.41 11.45 -19.52
N ASP A 49 -13.89 10.55 -18.68
CA ASP A 49 -14.98 9.64 -19.01
C ASP A 49 -15.85 9.28 -17.78
N MET A 50 -16.87 8.44 -18.01
CA MET A 50 -17.77 7.98 -16.95
C MET A 50 -17.09 7.08 -15.90
N ASN A 51 -15.95 6.46 -16.21
CA ASN A 51 -15.22 5.64 -15.26
C ASN A 51 -14.51 6.54 -14.25
N ASP A 52 -13.90 7.64 -14.71
CA ASP A 52 -13.32 8.66 -13.84
C ASP A 52 -14.39 9.27 -12.92
N GLU A 53 -15.55 9.67 -13.47
CA GLU A 53 -16.66 10.22 -12.70
C GLU A 53 -17.15 9.25 -11.61
N ARG A 54 -17.32 7.96 -11.97
CA ARG A 54 -17.69 6.93 -11.00
C ARG A 54 -16.61 6.72 -9.94
N ALA A 55 -15.34 6.70 -10.33
CA ALA A 55 -14.24 6.52 -9.41
C ALA A 55 -14.16 7.66 -8.39
N TYR A 56 -14.29 8.92 -8.83
CA TYR A 56 -14.33 10.08 -7.95
C TYR A 56 -15.52 10.03 -6.99
N ASN A 57 -16.73 9.73 -7.50
CA ASN A 57 -17.92 9.60 -6.67
C ASN A 57 -17.78 8.50 -5.61
N TYR A 58 -17.22 7.34 -5.97
CA TYR A 58 -17.00 6.24 -5.02
C TYR A 58 -15.93 6.59 -3.98
N MET A 59 -14.82 7.17 -4.45
CA MET A 59 -13.68 7.50 -3.59
C MET A 59 -13.92 8.78 -2.78
N ASP A 60 -14.98 9.55 -3.07
CA ASP A 60 -15.29 10.84 -2.41
C ASP A 60 -14.10 11.82 -2.51
N LEU A 61 -13.59 11.93 -3.74
CA LEU A 61 -12.48 12.79 -4.10
C LEU A 61 -12.88 13.68 -5.28
N GLU A 62 -12.09 14.72 -5.51
CA GLU A 62 -12.30 15.68 -6.59
C GLU A 62 -11.04 15.83 -7.45
N PRO A 63 -11.17 16.12 -8.76
CA PRO A 63 -10.04 16.52 -9.59
C PRO A 63 -9.23 17.66 -8.98
N GLY A 64 -7.91 17.66 -9.20
CA GLY A 64 -7.01 18.70 -8.69
C GLY A 64 -6.51 18.48 -7.25
N GLN A 65 -7.21 17.71 -6.42
CA GLN A 65 -6.72 17.24 -5.12
C GLN A 65 -5.43 16.42 -5.27
N LYS A 66 -4.71 16.19 -4.18
CA LYS A 66 -3.46 15.44 -4.14
C LYS A 66 -3.54 14.27 -3.18
N PRO A 67 -2.65 13.27 -3.29
CA PRO A 67 -2.54 12.20 -2.30
C PRO A 67 -2.44 12.72 -0.87
N ALA A 68 -1.71 13.82 -0.65
CA ALA A 68 -1.51 14.44 0.66
C ALA A 68 -2.79 15.00 1.31
N ASP A 69 -3.85 15.22 0.54
CA ASP A 69 -5.14 15.75 1.00
C ASP A 69 -6.07 14.66 1.55
N ILE A 70 -5.72 13.38 1.34
CA ILE A 70 -6.52 12.24 1.80
C ILE A 70 -6.28 12.01 3.29
N GLU A 71 -7.31 12.23 4.10
CA GLU A 71 -7.34 11.80 5.50
C GLU A 71 -7.55 10.29 5.58
N LEU A 72 -6.65 9.59 6.26
CA LEU A 72 -6.72 8.14 6.38
C LEU A 72 -7.40 7.73 7.68
N GLY A 73 -8.24 6.70 7.61
CA GLY A 73 -8.80 6.02 8.79
C GLY A 73 -8.26 4.60 8.98
N TYR A 74 -7.62 4.06 7.95
CA TYR A 74 -7.15 2.67 7.96
C TYR A 74 -5.81 2.48 7.24
N ILE A 75 -4.96 1.60 7.78
CA ILE A 75 -3.70 1.20 7.15
C ILE A 75 -3.65 -0.32 7.06
N PHE A 76 -3.28 -0.84 5.90
CA PHE A 76 -3.08 -2.27 5.68
C PHE A 76 -1.70 -2.54 5.06
N ILE A 77 -0.80 -3.14 5.84
CA ILE A 77 0.49 -3.65 5.38
C ILE A 77 0.40 -5.17 5.34
N GLY A 78 0.04 -5.70 4.19
CA GLY A 78 -0.20 -7.12 4.00
C GLY A 78 -0.54 -7.44 2.55
N SER A 79 -0.22 -8.67 2.13
CA SER A 79 -0.68 -9.37 0.91
C SER A 79 0.41 -10.35 0.47
N CYS A 80 0.10 -11.25 -0.46
CA CYS A 80 1.13 -12.04 -1.15
C CYS A 80 2.11 -11.18 -1.95
N THR A 81 1.76 -9.92 -2.26
CA THR A 81 2.55 -9.01 -3.10
C THR A 81 3.62 -8.28 -2.28
N ASN A 82 3.27 -7.75 -1.11
CA ASN A 82 4.07 -6.76 -0.38
C ASN A 82 4.20 -7.03 1.13
N ALA A 83 4.25 -8.32 1.51
CA ALA A 83 4.49 -8.73 2.90
C ALA A 83 5.62 -9.76 3.01
N ARG A 84 6.66 -9.62 2.20
CA ARG A 84 7.93 -10.36 2.34
C ARG A 84 8.69 -9.83 3.55
N LEU A 85 9.70 -10.58 4.00
CA LEU A 85 10.52 -10.14 5.14
C LEU A 85 11.16 -8.76 4.89
N SER A 86 11.65 -8.52 3.67
CA SER A 86 12.23 -7.23 3.26
C SER A 86 11.22 -6.07 3.32
N ASP A 87 9.96 -6.34 2.98
CA ASP A 87 8.89 -5.32 3.01
C ASP A 87 8.58 -4.91 4.45
N LEU A 88 8.50 -5.89 5.35
CA LEU A 88 8.28 -5.66 6.78
C LEU A 88 9.47 -4.96 7.43
N GLN A 89 10.69 -5.31 7.04
CA GLN A 89 11.90 -4.61 7.49
C GLN A 89 11.89 -3.15 7.04
N LEU A 90 11.55 -2.89 5.78
CA LEU A 90 11.47 -1.54 5.23
C LEU A 90 10.41 -0.71 5.98
N ALA A 91 9.19 -1.23 6.12
CA ALA A 91 8.11 -0.56 6.86
C ALA A 91 8.50 -0.29 8.32
N ALA A 92 9.15 -1.24 8.99
CA ALA A 92 9.59 -1.09 10.38
C ALA A 92 10.56 0.08 10.59
N ARG A 93 11.39 0.42 9.59
CA ARG A 93 12.29 1.59 9.67
C ARG A 93 11.53 2.90 9.76
N PHE A 94 10.35 3.02 9.17
CA PHE A 94 9.55 4.23 9.28
C PHE A 94 8.77 4.31 10.60
N VAL A 95 8.51 3.16 11.22
CA VAL A 95 7.62 2.99 12.37
C VAL A 95 8.35 2.98 13.72
N LYS A 96 9.57 2.40 13.79
CA LYS A 96 10.31 2.19 15.04
C LYS A 96 10.46 3.47 15.86
N GLY A 97 10.07 3.38 17.14
CA GLY A 97 10.12 4.49 18.10
C GLY A 97 9.04 5.56 17.91
N LYS A 98 8.11 5.38 16.97
CA LYS A 98 7.00 6.29 16.70
C LYS A 98 5.67 5.64 17.06
N LYS A 99 4.58 6.39 16.99
CA LYS A 99 3.20 5.91 17.20
C LYS A 99 2.36 6.24 15.97
N ILE A 100 1.42 5.37 15.64
CA ILE A 100 0.41 5.66 14.63
C ILE A 100 -0.40 6.90 15.02
N ALA A 101 -0.92 7.63 14.03
CA ALA A 101 -1.75 8.79 14.28
C ALA A 101 -3.02 8.40 15.07
N PRO A 102 -3.57 9.31 15.89
CA PRO A 102 -4.83 9.06 16.60
C PRO A 102 -5.95 8.68 15.62
N ASN A 103 -6.86 7.82 16.07
CA ASN A 103 -8.05 7.39 15.32
C ASN A 103 -7.77 6.56 14.05
N LEU A 104 -6.52 6.16 13.80
CA LEU A 104 -6.21 5.16 12.78
C LEU A 104 -6.32 3.73 13.34
N THR A 105 -6.83 2.82 12.51
CA THR A 105 -6.59 1.38 12.69
C THR A 105 -5.51 0.95 11.71
N ALA A 106 -4.45 0.29 12.19
CA ALA A 106 -3.34 -0.12 11.36
C ALA A 106 -3.02 -1.60 11.56
N ILE A 107 -3.06 -2.37 10.48
CA ILE A 107 -2.89 -3.83 10.52
C ILE A 107 -1.66 -4.24 9.71
N VAL A 108 -0.86 -5.15 10.28
CA VAL A 108 0.23 -5.82 9.57
C VAL A 108 -0.04 -7.32 9.49
N VAL A 109 0.05 -7.86 8.26
CA VAL A 109 -0.17 -9.28 7.96
C VAL A 109 1.04 -9.84 7.22
N PRO A 110 1.93 -10.61 7.87
CA PRO A 110 3.07 -11.22 7.20
C PRO A 110 2.63 -12.17 6.08
N GLY A 111 3.35 -12.20 4.96
CA GLY A 111 2.92 -12.92 3.76
C GLY A 111 2.90 -14.45 3.88
N SER A 112 3.54 -15.01 4.90
CA SER A 112 3.53 -16.45 5.18
C SER A 112 4.02 -16.77 6.61
N ARG A 113 3.79 -18.00 7.08
CA ARG A 113 4.30 -18.48 8.39
C ARG A 113 5.83 -18.43 8.51
N PRO A 114 6.63 -18.79 7.48
CA PRO A 114 8.08 -18.58 7.53
C PRO A 114 8.49 -17.11 7.66
N VAL A 115 7.83 -16.21 6.90
CA VAL A 115 8.11 -14.77 6.99
C VAL A 115 7.77 -14.23 8.37
N LYS A 116 6.61 -14.59 8.93
CA LYS A 116 6.21 -14.20 10.30
C LYS A 116 7.26 -14.61 11.32
N ARG A 117 7.65 -15.89 11.33
CA ARG A 117 8.69 -16.40 12.24
C ARG A 117 10.03 -15.68 12.09
N ALA A 118 10.43 -15.36 10.87
CA ALA A 118 11.66 -14.61 10.62
C ALA A 118 11.55 -13.15 11.11
N ALA A 119 10.42 -12.50 10.89
CA ALA A 119 10.14 -11.14 11.35
C ALA A 119 10.12 -11.06 12.90
N GLU A 120 9.48 -12.01 13.57
CA GLU A 120 9.43 -12.11 15.03
C GLU A 120 10.81 -12.39 15.64
N LYS A 121 11.64 -13.23 14.99
CA LYS A 121 13.02 -13.46 15.40
C LYS A 121 13.86 -12.17 15.35
N LEU A 122 13.55 -11.27 14.42
CA LEU A 122 14.18 -9.95 14.31
C LEU A 122 13.51 -8.89 15.21
N GLY A 123 12.43 -9.24 15.92
CA GLY A 123 11.68 -8.32 16.78
C GLY A 123 10.82 -7.29 16.02
N LEU A 124 10.52 -7.53 14.74
CA LEU A 124 9.72 -6.60 13.94
C LEU A 124 8.26 -6.53 14.44
N ASP A 125 7.73 -7.65 14.92
CA ASP A 125 6.41 -7.72 15.57
C ASP A 125 6.30 -6.70 16.71
N LYS A 126 7.32 -6.62 17.56
CA LYS A 126 7.38 -5.67 18.67
C LYS A 126 7.44 -4.23 18.18
N VAL A 127 8.22 -3.96 17.13
CA VAL A 127 8.27 -2.61 16.52
C VAL A 127 6.88 -2.14 16.07
N PHE A 128 6.13 -3.01 15.42
CA PHE A 128 4.77 -2.68 14.97
C PHE A 128 3.79 -2.56 16.14
N LEU A 129 3.78 -3.52 17.07
CA LEU A 129 2.94 -3.49 18.26
C LEU A 129 3.21 -2.26 19.13
N ASP A 130 4.48 -1.93 19.35
CA ASP A 130 4.91 -0.75 20.11
C ASP A 130 4.45 0.54 19.43
N ALA A 131 4.33 0.57 18.10
CA ALA A 131 3.78 1.72 17.40
C ALA A 131 2.25 1.79 17.40
N GLY A 132 1.56 0.73 17.83
CA GLY A 132 0.10 0.65 17.87
C GLY A 132 -0.52 -0.09 16.69
N PHE A 133 0.28 -0.75 15.85
CA PHE A 133 -0.27 -1.65 14.83
C PHE A 133 -0.74 -2.96 15.45
N GLU A 134 -1.72 -3.57 14.82
CA GLU A 134 -2.08 -4.96 15.08
C GLU A 134 -1.20 -5.91 14.29
N TRP A 135 -0.65 -6.93 14.96
CA TRP A 135 0.17 -7.97 14.35
C TRP A 135 -0.65 -9.24 14.13
N ARG A 136 -1.05 -9.50 12.89
CA ARG A 136 -1.98 -10.60 12.56
C ARG A 136 -1.26 -11.88 12.13
N ASP A 137 -2.01 -12.97 12.05
CA ASP A 137 -1.52 -14.22 11.47
C ASP A 137 -1.51 -14.18 9.94
N PRO A 138 -0.58 -14.89 9.29
CA PRO A 138 -0.46 -14.89 7.83
C PRO A 138 -1.73 -15.45 7.18
N GLY A 139 -2.24 -14.72 6.20
CA GLY A 139 -3.41 -15.08 5.41
C GLY A 139 -3.73 -13.98 4.40
N CYS A 140 -4.75 -14.20 3.57
CA CYS A 140 -5.15 -13.18 2.60
C CYS A 140 -5.70 -11.91 3.26
N SER A 141 -6.26 -12.00 4.48
CA SER A 141 -6.79 -10.87 5.27
C SER A 141 -7.58 -9.89 4.37
N MET A 142 -7.38 -8.58 4.52
CA MET A 142 -8.07 -7.54 3.76
C MET A 142 -7.73 -7.55 2.26
N CYS A 143 -6.67 -8.21 1.79
CA CYS A 143 -6.38 -8.31 0.35
C CYS A 143 -7.46 -9.11 -0.40
N LEU A 144 -8.14 -10.03 0.31
CA LEU A 144 -9.31 -10.75 -0.19
C LEU A 144 -10.64 -10.24 0.37
N GLY A 145 -10.67 -9.72 1.61
CA GLY A 145 -11.89 -9.15 2.22
C GLY A 145 -12.97 -10.19 2.59
N MET A 146 -12.67 -11.49 2.49
CA MET A 146 -13.59 -12.60 2.82
C MET A 146 -13.47 -13.09 4.28
N ASN A 147 -12.84 -12.30 5.14
CA ASN A 147 -12.66 -12.57 6.56
C ASN A 147 -13.16 -11.35 7.36
N PRO A 148 -13.10 -11.40 8.71
CA PRO A 148 -13.55 -10.28 9.53
C PRO A 148 -12.73 -8.99 9.38
N ASP A 149 -11.50 -9.05 8.85
CA ASP A 149 -10.70 -7.85 8.61
C ASP A 149 -11.27 -7.09 7.42
N LYS A 150 -11.96 -5.98 7.71
CA LYS A 150 -12.61 -5.11 6.72
C LYS A 150 -12.39 -3.64 7.05
N VAL A 151 -12.13 -2.84 6.02
CA VAL A 151 -12.22 -1.39 6.13
C VAL A 151 -13.70 -1.01 6.33
N PRO A 152 -14.04 -0.13 7.28
CA PRO A 152 -15.40 0.37 7.44
C PRO A 152 -15.87 1.17 6.22
N ASP A 153 -17.19 1.25 6.06
CA ASP A 153 -17.83 2.02 4.99
C ASP A 153 -17.39 3.50 5.01
N GLY A 154 -17.07 4.04 3.84
CA GLY A 154 -16.64 5.41 3.63
C GLY A 154 -15.21 5.74 4.11
N VAL A 155 -14.49 4.79 4.71
CA VAL A 155 -13.15 5.03 5.26
C VAL A 155 -12.07 4.86 4.19
N HIS A 156 -11.16 5.84 4.13
CA HIS A 156 -9.96 5.77 3.31
C HIS A 156 -8.90 4.87 3.92
N CYS A 157 -8.39 3.95 3.11
CA CYS A 157 -7.37 2.98 3.49
C CYS A 157 -6.12 3.10 2.62
N ALA A 158 -4.94 3.27 3.24
CA ALA A 158 -3.66 3.06 2.57
C ALA A 158 -3.29 1.58 2.64
N SER A 159 -3.12 0.94 1.49
CA SER A 159 -3.07 -0.51 1.37
C SER A 159 -1.90 -0.97 0.52
N THR A 160 -1.18 -1.99 0.99
CA THR A 160 -0.13 -2.68 0.23
C THR A 160 -0.68 -3.92 -0.51
N SER A 161 -1.99 -3.92 -0.79
CA SER A 161 -2.62 -4.88 -1.70
C SER A 161 -2.19 -4.60 -3.15
N ASN A 162 -2.59 -5.47 -4.08
CA ASN A 162 -2.45 -5.22 -5.52
C ASN A 162 -3.78 -4.89 -6.22
N ARG A 163 -4.87 -4.77 -5.45
CA ARG A 163 -6.23 -4.53 -5.96
C ARG A 163 -7.01 -3.64 -4.99
N ASN A 164 -7.66 -2.63 -5.55
CA ASN A 164 -8.48 -1.63 -4.89
C ASN A 164 -9.85 -1.43 -5.58
N PHE A 165 -10.37 -2.49 -6.20
CA PHE A 165 -11.74 -2.47 -6.74
C PHE A 165 -12.76 -2.08 -5.67
N GLU A 166 -13.87 -1.51 -6.10
CA GLU A 166 -15.02 -1.22 -5.24
C GLU A 166 -15.35 -2.46 -4.39
N ASP A 167 -15.59 -2.21 -3.11
CA ASP A 167 -15.97 -3.18 -2.08
C ASP A 167 -14.92 -4.27 -1.77
N ARG A 168 -13.71 -4.15 -2.33
CA ARG A 168 -12.70 -5.20 -2.25
C ARG A 168 -12.21 -5.49 -0.84
N GLN A 169 -11.93 -4.44 -0.06
CA GLN A 169 -11.42 -4.55 1.31
C GLN A 169 -12.51 -4.37 2.37
N GLY A 170 -13.77 -4.28 1.96
CA GLY A 170 -14.93 -3.93 2.78
C GLY A 170 -15.94 -3.16 1.95
N PHE A 171 -17.23 -3.28 2.26
CA PHE A 171 -18.29 -2.51 1.60
C PHE A 171 -18.04 -1.01 1.78
N GLY A 172 -18.01 -0.25 0.69
CA GLY A 172 -17.74 1.20 0.68
C GLY A 172 -16.31 1.59 1.07
N ALA A 173 -15.37 0.64 1.11
CA ALA A 173 -13.98 0.90 1.45
C ALA A 173 -13.26 1.70 0.36
N LYS A 174 -12.75 2.89 0.70
CA LYS A 174 -12.02 3.76 -0.23
C LYS A 174 -10.53 3.42 -0.21
N THR A 175 -10.15 2.41 -0.99
CA THR A 175 -8.80 1.82 -0.94
C THR A 175 -7.81 2.49 -1.88
N HIS A 176 -6.65 2.87 -1.35
CA HIS A 176 -5.53 3.44 -2.08
C HIS A 176 -4.32 2.50 -2.03
N LEU A 177 -3.86 2.05 -3.19
CA LEU A 177 -2.67 1.21 -3.30
C LEU A 177 -1.41 2.05 -3.16
N CYS A 178 -0.47 1.58 -2.34
CA CYS A 178 0.83 2.22 -2.15
C CYS A 178 1.88 1.20 -1.68
N SER A 179 3.15 1.63 -1.62
CA SER A 179 4.24 0.77 -1.14
C SER A 179 4.21 0.58 0.39
N PRO A 180 4.87 -0.46 0.94
CA PRO A 180 5.00 -0.65 2.38
C PRO A 180 5.62 0.55 3.11
N ALA A 181 6.60 1.22 2.49
CA ALA A 181 7.22 2.41 3.04
C ALA A 181 6.22 3.58 3.13
N MET A 182 5.45 3.80 2.06
CA MET A 182 4.40 4.83 2.02
C MET A 182 3.29 4.55 3.04
N ALA A 183 2.79 3.32 3.11
CA ALA A 183 1.75 2.93 4.07
C ALA A 183 2.22 3.11 5.53
N ALA A 184 3.47 2.72 5.82
CA ALA A 184 4.08 2.89 7.13
C ALA A 184 4.25 4.39 7.50
N ALA A 185 4.74 5.21 6.57
CA ALA A 185 4.87 6.64 6.77
C ALA A 185 3.51 7.31 6.99
N ALA A 186 2.51 6.93 6.19
CA ALA A 186 1.16 7.44 6.29
C ALA A 186 0.47 7.04 7.61
N ALA A 187 0.77 5.84 8.14
CA ALA A 187 0.27 5.41 9.44
C ALA A 187 0.71 6.32 10.58
N ILE A 188 1.94 6.83 10.53
CA ILE A 188 2.47 7.76 11.52
C ILE A 188 1.88 9.16 11.32
N ALA A 189 1.68 9.58 10.07
CA ALA A 189 1.24 10.92 9.74
C ALA A 189 -0.29 11.14 9.77
N GLY A 190 -1.10 10.08 9.65
CA GLY A 190 -2.57 10.19 9.54
C GLY A 190 -3.09 10.47 8.12
N ARG A 191 -2.18 10.65 7.16
CA ARG A 191 -2.44 10.99 5.75
C ARG A 191 -1.25 10.58 4.90
N PHE A 192 -1.38 10.58 3.58
CA PHE A 192 -0.20 10.36 2.73
C PHE A 192 0.81 11.50 2.89
N VAL A 193 2.10 11.12 2.89
CA VAL A 193 3.25 12.02 3.00
C VAL A 193 4.32 11.62 2.01
N ASP A 194 5.20 12.55 1.64
CA ASP A 194 6.35 12.18 0.82
C ASP A 194 7.30 11.30 1.64
N VAL A 195 7.26 10.00 1.35
CA VAL A 195 8.09 9.01 2.05
C VAL A 195 9.58 9.28 1.91
N ARG A 196 10.01 9.99 0.85
CA ARG A 196 11.43 10.38 0.64
C ARG A 196 11.92 11.38 1.66
N GLN A 197 11.00 12.15 2.27
CA GLN A 197 11.32 13.18 3.26
C GLN A 197 11.15 12.69 4.70
N MET A 198 10.65 11.47 4.90
CA MET A 198 10.43 10.95 6.23
C MET A 198 11.71 10.30 6.78
N PRO A 199 12.18 10.68 7.98
CA PRO A 199 13.37 10.05 8.55
C PRO A 199 13.09 8.58 8.89
N GLU A 200 13.94 7.71 8.35
CA GLU A 200 14.08 6.32 8.82
C GLU A 200 14.64 6.32 10.24
N ALA A 201 14.06 5.49 11.10
CA ALA A 201 14.59 5.19 12.41
C ALA A 201 15.86 4.35 12.26
N GLN A 202 16.94 4.79 12.90
CA GLN A 202 18.20 4.06 13.00
C GLN A 202 18.05 2.79 13.86
#